data_AF-A0A953W0C1-F1
#
_entry.id   AF-A0A953W0C1-F1
#
_cell.length_a   1.000
_cell.length_b   1.000
_cell.length_c   1.000
_cell.angle_alpha   90.00
_cell.angle_beta   90.00
_cell.angle_gamma   90.00
#
_symmetry.space_group_name_H-M   'P 1'
#
loop_
_entity.id
_entity.type
_entity.pdbx_description
1 polymer ?
#
loop_
_entity_poly.entity_id
_entity_poly.type
_entity_poly.pdbx_seq_one_letter_code
_entity_poly.pdbx_strand_id
1 'polypeptide(L)' 'MKPKLLTTLPGYTRGQFRDDALAGVTVALVALPLSLAIAIASGAPPETGLVTAIVAGFLISLLGGSRVQ' A
#
# COMPACT_ATOMS: atom_id res chain seq x y z
N MET A 1 -2.80 20.92 -10.39
CA MET A 1 -2.17 20.11 -9.32
C MET A 1 -1.26 19.09 -10.00
N LYS A 2 0.07 19.13 -9.80
CA LYS A 2 0.97 18.11 -10.36
C LYS A 2 0.92 16.87 -9.46
N PRO A 3 0.73 15.65 -10.00
CA PRO A 3 0.75 14.45 -9.19
C PRO A 3 2.13 14.28 -8.57
N LYS A 4 2.17 14.08 -7.24
CA LYS A 4 3.41 14.05 -6.44
C LYS A 4 4.37 12.96 -6.92
N LEU A 5 3.86 11.83 -7.42
CA LEU A 5 4.64 10.78 -8.10
C LEU A 5 5.60 11.35 -9.16
N LEU A 6 5.14 12.29 -10.00
CA LEU A 6 5.98 12.90 -11.04
C LEU A 6 7.05 13.84 -10.46
N THR A 7 6.89 14.30 -9.22
CA THR A 7 7.80 15.22 -8.55
C THR A 7 8.77 14.54 -7.57
N THR A 8 8.45 13.32 -7.12
CA THR A 8 9.25 12.56 -6.13
C THR A 8 10.14 11.49 -6.76
N LEU A 9 9.90 11.12 -8.02
CA LEU A 9 10.77 10.25 -8.82
C LEU A 9 12.17 10.85 -9.11
N PRO A 10 12.32 12.15 -9.46
CA PRO A 10 13.63 12.72 -9.74
C PRO A 10 14.44 12.80 -8.44
N GLY A 11 15.47 11.96 -8.33
CA GLY A 11 16.33 11.86 -7.13
C GLY A 11 16.02 10.69 -6.19
N TYR A 12 15.18 9.73 -6.60
CA TYR A 12 14.97 8.49 -5.86
C TYR A 12 16.26 7.65 -5.83
N THR A 13 16.76 7.36 -4.63
CA THR A 13 18.02 6.63 -4.46
C THR A 13 17.79 5.15 -4.13
N ARG A 14 18.80 4.31 -4.39
CA ARG A 14 18.76 2.89 -4.00
C ARG A 14 18.63 2.67 -2.48
N GLY A 15 19.09 3.63 -1.67
CA GLY A 15 18.92 3.58 -0.21
C GLY A 15 17.45 3.73 0.17
N GLN A 16 16.79 4.77 -0.35
CA GLN A 16 15.36 5.00 -0.15
C GLN A 16 14.50 3.83 -0.63
N PHE A 17 14.87 3.17 -1.73
CA PHE A 17 14.19 1.95 -2.16
C PHE A 17 14.23 0.81 -1.15
N ARG A 18 15.37 0.61 -0.47
CA ARG A 18 15.48 -0.45 0.55
C ARG A 18 14.64 -0.12 1.77
N ASP A 19 14.67 1.14 2.19
CA ASP A 19 13.90 1.60 3.35
C ASP A 19 12.38 1.52 3.07
N ASP A 20 11.95 1.96 1.88
CA ASP A 20 10.55 1.87 1.43
C ASP A 20 10.10 0.40 1.29
N ALA A 21 10.96 -0.49 0.79
CA ALA A 21 10.64 -1.91 0.69
C ALA A 21 10.46 -2.55 2.06
N LEU A 22 11.33 -2.25 3.03
CA LEU A 22 11.20 -2.73 4.41
C LEU A 22 9.93 -2.19 5.06
N ALA A 23 9.63 -0.90 4.88
CA ALA A 23 8.40 -0.29 5.36
C ALA A 23 7.14 -0.90 4.71
N GLY A 24 7.19 -1.19 3.40
CA GLY A 24 6.11 -1.86 2.68
C GLY A 24 5.84 -3.27 3.22
N VAL A 25 6.89 -4.03 3.54
CA VAL A 25 6.76 -5.37 4.13
C VAL A 25 6.13 -5.30 5.52
N THR A 26 6.57 -4.39 6.39
CA THR A 26 6.00 -4.27 7.74
C THR A 26 4.53 -3.87 7.71
N VAL A 27 4.16 -2.93 6.84
CA VAL A 27 2.76 -2.53 6.65
C VAL A 27 1.93 -3.67 6.06
N ALA A 28 2.44 -4.42 5.08
CA ALA A 28 1.73 -5.57 4.50
C ALA A 28 1.42 -6.65 5.54
N LEU A 29 2.35 -6.94 6.45
CA LEU A 29 2.15 -7.92 7.52
C LEU A 29 1.03 -7.52 8.49
N VAL A 30 0.80 -6.22 8.71
CA VAL A 30 -0.31 -5.72 9.54
C VAL A 30 -1.62 -5.64 8.75
N ALA A 31 -1.56 -5.27 7.47
CA ALA A 31 -2.73 -5.11 6.61
C ALA A 31 -3.40 -6.43 6.24
N LEU A 32 -2.63 -7.50 6.02
CA LEU A 32 -3.15 -8.82 5.68
C LEU A 32 -4.15 -9.36 6.72
N PRO A 33 -3.80 -9.50 8.02
CA PRO A 33 -4.74 -10.00 9.02
C PRO A 33 -5.95 -9.07 9.22
N LEU A 34 -5.74 -7.74 9.13
CA LEU A 34 -6.84 -6.77 9.22
C LEU A 34 -7.86 -6.94 8.09
N SER A 35 -7.39 -7.09 6.84
CA SER A 35 -8.28 -7.26 5.67
C SER A 35 -9.09 -8.57 5.74
N LEU A 36 -8.46 -9.65 6.20
CA LEU A 36 -9.10 -10.95 6.43
C LEU A 36 -10.16 -10.86 7.53
N ALA A 37 -9.85 -10.18 8.64
CA ALA A 37 -10.78 -9.97 9.74
C ALA A 37 -12.03 -9.18 9.30
N ILE A 38 -11.85 -8.11 8.52
CA ILE A 38 -12.97 -7.33 7.98
C ILE A 38 -13.82 -8.18 7.03
N ALA A 39 -13.20 -8.96 6.14
CA ALA A 39 -13.94 -9.84 5.22
C ALA A 39 -14.81 -10.85 5.97
N ILE A 40 -14.25 -11.53 6.99
CA ILE A 40 -14.99 -12.48 7.82
C ILE A 40 -16.12 -11.77 8.59
N ALA A 41 -15.84 -10.60 9.18
CA ALA A 41 -16.84 -9.83 9.93
C ALA A 41 -17.99 -9.32 9.06
N SER A 42 -17.77 -9.12 7.76
CA SER A 42 -18.78 -8.71 6.79
C SER A 42 -19.49 -9.89 6.10
N GLY A 43 -19.18 -11.13 6.48
CA GLY A 43 -19.77 -12.34 5.90
C GLY A 43 -19.26 -12.66 4.49
N ALA A 44 -18.18 -12.02 4.05
CA ALA A 44 -17.55 -12.28 2.76
C ALA A 44 -16.46 -13.37 2.88
N PRO A 45 -16.16 -14.10 1.79
CA PRO A 45 -15.02 -15.01 1.74
C PRO A 45 -13.70 -14.27 2.03
N PRO A 46 -12.75 -14.89 2.77
CA PRO A 46 -11.44 -14.29 3.06
C PRO A 46 -10.66 -13.90 1.79
N GLU A 47 -10.87 -14.63 0.71
CA GLU A 47 -10.32 -14.39 -0.63
C GLU A 47 -10.62 -12.96 -1.11
N THR A 48 -11.84 -12.47 -0.86
CA THR A 48 -12.28 -11.13 -1.23
C THR A 48 -11.51 -10.06 -0.45
N GLY A 49 -11.22 -10.30 0.83
CA GLY A 49 -10.39 -9.42 1.64
C GLY A 49 -8.98 -9.29 1.09
N LEU A 50 -8.39 -10.41 0.66
CA LEU A 50 -7.06 -10.45 0.06
C LEU A 50 -7.02 -9.69 -1.28
N VAL A 51 -7.96 -9.98 -2.19
CA VAL A 51 -8.02 -9.32 -3.50
C VAL A 51 -8.23 -7.82 -3.33
N THR A 52 -9.13 -7.42 -2.41
CA THR A 52 -9.38 -6.00 -2.11
C THR A 52 -8.14 -5.32 -1.55
N ALA A 53 -7.40 -5.97 -0.65
CA ALA A 53 -6.16 -5.42 -0.09
C ALA A 53 -5.09 -5.18 -1.16
N ILE A 54 -4.94 -6.10 -2.11
CA ILE A 54 -3.98 -5.97 -3.22
C ILE A 54 -4.38 -4.83 -4.15
N VAL A 55 -5.63 -4.80 -4.60
CA VAL A 55 -6.12 -3.77 -5.53
C VAL A 55 -6.10 -2.40 -4.88
N ALA A 56 -6.59 -2.28 -3.65
CA ALA A 56 -6.55 -1.03 -2.90
C ALA A 56 -5.12 -0.58 -2.63
N GLY A 57 -4.22 -1.48 -2.22
CA GLY A 57 -2.81 -1.16 -1.98
C GLY A 57 -2.10 -0.65 -3.25
N PHE A 58 -2.38 -1.28 -4.40
CA PHE A 58 -1.85 -0.82 -5.68
C PHE A 58 -2.40 0.55 -6.08
N LEU A 59 -3.73 0.73 -6.02
CA LEU A 59 -4.37 1.99 -6.36
C LEU A 59 -3.95 3.13 -5.43
N ILE A 60 -3.83 2.87 -4.12
CA ILE A 60 -3.35 3.83 -3.14
C ILE A 60 -1.87 4.13 -3.36
N SER A 61 -1.03 3.17 -3.73
CA SER A 61 0.38 3.45 -4.06
C SER A 61 0.52 4.26 -5.36
N LEU A 62 -0.36 4.00 -6.34
CA LEU A 62 -0.34 4.65 -7.65
C LEU A 62 -1.00 6.03 -7.66
N LEU A 63 -2.01 6.25 -6.82
CA LEU A 63 -2.80 7.49 -6.76
C LEU A 63 -2.51 8.30 -5.48
N GLY A 64 -1.95 7.67 -4.46
CA GLY A 64 -1.57 8.28 -3.20
C GLY A 64 -0.32 9.13 -3.37
N GLY A 65 -0.46 10.41 -3.05
CA GLY A 65 0.61 11.38 -3.17
C GLY A 65 0.99 11.98 -1.83
N SER A 66 1.99 11.42 -1.14
CA SER A 66 2.76 12.24 -0.22
C SER A 66 4.19 11.80 0.03
N ARG A 67 5.09 12.80 -0.03
CA ARG A 67 6.46 12.71 0.49
C ARG A 67 6.54 13.16 1.96
N VAL A 68 5.47 13.70 2.55
CA VAL A 68 5.36 14.24 3.94
C VAL A 68 3.89 14.40 4.41
N GLN A 69 3.04 13.39 4.19
CA GLN A 69 1.72 13.20 4.84
C GLN A 69 1.61 11.73 5.17
#